data_AF-A0A6I4YFQ9-F1
#
_entry.id   AF-A0A6I4YFQ9-F1
#
_cell.length_a   1.000
_cell.length_b   1.000
_cell.length_c   1.000
_cell.angle_alpha   90.00
_cell.angle_beta   90.00
_cell.angle_gamma   90.00
#
_symmetry.space_group_name_H-M   'P 1'
#
loop_
_entity.id
_entity.type
_entity.pdbx_description
1 polymer ?
#
loop_
_entity_poly.entity_id
_entity_poly.type
_entity_poly.pdbx_seq_one_letter_code
_entity_poly.pdbx_strand_id
1 'polypeptide(L)'
;MPTSPRPPRTARTAEQASARNAQRWNDRQRARLPLFIDAGLEGDLIRTGVLRDRPADHQVRLSDDLRTRLAALDAAAAVHGEQFGRAMKRHCPEAYPDALRRLRALAPSVRRAVSTSDHWLGALRRTLPREAFLSVVDEIWPEHAQSLRQAADIRGRIHRSMERGQINPWSHVD
;
A
#
# COMPACT_ATOMS: atom_id res chain seq x y z
N MET A 1 -1.50 52.36 14.04
CA MET A 1 -0.17 51.83 13.69
C MET A 1 -0.37 50.64 12.75
N PRO A 2 0.12 50.68 11.50
CA PRO A 2 0.01 49.53 10.61
C PRO A 2 0.98 48.44 11.08
N THR A 3 0.46 47.24 11.36
CA THR A 3 1.28 46.07 11.69
C THR A 3 2.02 45.62 10.44
N SER A 4 3.35 45.75 10.42
CA SER A 4 4.18 45.22 9.34
C SER A 4 3.84 43.74 9.09
N PRO A 5 3.70 43.32 7.81
CA PRO A 5 3.41 41.93 7.49
C PRO A 5 4.53 41.04 8.03
N ARG A 6 4.13 40.00 8.76
CA ARG A 6 5.06 39.04 9.37
C ARG A 6 5.85 38.37 8.24
N PRO A 7 7.18 38.33 8.29
CA PRO A 7 7.97 37.72 7.22
C PRO A 7 7.56 36.25 7.05
N PRO A 8 7.55 35.73 5.80
CA PRO A 8 7.20 34.34 5.55
C PRO A 8 8.13 33.42 6.32
N ARG A 9 7.57 32.45 7.04
CA ARG A 9 8.39 31.47 7.77
C ARG A 9 9.18 30.67 6.75
N THR A 10 10.51 30.63 6.92
CA THR A 10 11.37 29.73 6.14
C THR A 10 10.84 28.30 6.27
N ALA A 11 10.65 27.64 5.14
CA ALA A 11 10.27 26.23 5.12
C ALA A 11 11.37 25.42 5.83
N ARG A 12 10.96 24.51 6.72
CA ARG A 12 11.91 23.61 7.39
C ARG A 12 12.40 22.57 6.40
N THR A 13 13.65 22.14 6.56
CA THR A 13 14.13 20.93 5.87
C THR A 13 13.43 19.68 6.42
N ALA A 14 13.53 18.55 5.71
CA ALA A 14 12.94 17.29 6.14
C ALA A 14 13.52 16.82 7.49
N GLU A 15 14.82 17.02 7.70
CA GLU A 15 15.56 16.68 8.90
C GLU A 15 15.10 17.55 10.08
N GLN A 16 14.95 18.86 9.86
CA GLN A 16 14.45 19.79 10.87
C GLN A 16 12.99 19.48 11.25
N ALA A 17 12.17 19.10 10.27
CA ALA A 17 10.79 18.69 10.52
C ALA A 17 10.73 17.36 11.29
N SER A 18 11.58 16.39 10.94
CA SER A 18 11.72 15.11 11.63
C SER A 18 12.14 15.29 13.08
N ALA A 19 13.21 16.05 13.33
CA ALA A 19 13.72 16.30 14.68
C ALA A 19 12.66 16.95 15.56
N ARG A 20 11.93 17.93 15.03
CA ARG A 20 10.83 18.58 15.75
C ARG A 20 9.66 17.65 16.03
N ASN A 21 9.33 16.76 15.10
CA ASN A 21 8.25 15.78 15.28
C ASN A 21 8.63 14.73 16.31
N ALA A 22 9.88 14.26 16.29
CA ALA A 22 10.43 13.36 17.30
C ALA A 22 10.36 14.01 18.69
N GLN A 23 10.87 15.25 18.82
CA GLN A 23 10.81 16.00 20.07
C GLN A 23 9.38 16.13 20.60
N ARG A 24 8.46 16.62 19.78
CA ARG A 24 7.04 16.78 20.18
C ARG A 24 6.39 15.48 20.59
N TRP A 25 6.73 14.38 19.92
CA TRP A 25 6.18 13.08 20.27
C TRP A 25 6.75 12.59 21.60
N ASN A 26 8.07 12.73 21.82
CA ASN A 26 8.71 12.34 23.08
C ASN A 26 8.20 13.21 24.24
N ASP A 27 8.06 14.53 24.05
CA ASP A 27 7.49 15.46 25.03
C ASP A 27 6.07 15.04 25.45
N ARG A 28 5.24 14.59 24.50
CA ARG A 28 3.89 14.10 24.78
C ARG A 28 3.87 12.78 25.54
N GLN A 29 4.87 11.92 25.33
CA GLN A 29 5.01 10.70 26.14
C GLN A 29 5.38 11.06 27.57
N ARG A 30 6.38 11.94 27.74
CA ARG A 30 6.85 12.41 29.04
C ARG A 30 5.79 13.17 29.83
N ALA A 31 4.97 13.98 29.15
CA ALA A 31 3.86 14.70 29.79
C ALA A 31 2.77 13.78 30.37
N ARG A 32 2.77 12.48 30.04
CA ARG A 32 1.86 11.48 30.62
C ARG A 32 2.46 10.77 31.83
N LEU A 33 3.75 10.95 32.09
CA LEU A 33 4.41 10.34 33.22
C LEU A 33 4.07 11.09 34.52
N PRO A 34 3.94 10.38 35.65
CA PRO A 34 3.83 11.02 36.95
C PRO A 34 5.01 11.96 37.23
N LEU A 35 4.75 13.10 37.87
CA LEU A 35 5.74 14.15 38.14
C LEU A 35 6.93 13.71 39.02
N PHE A 36 6.83 12.57 39.69
CA PHE A 36 7.85 12.03 40.58
C PHE A 36 8.76 10.98 39.92
N ILE A 37 8.61 10.73 38.61
CA ILE A 37 9.55 9.88 37.87
C ILE A 37 10.88 10.63 37.72
N ASP A 38 11.94 10.06 38.26
CA ASP A 38 13.30 10.55 38.05
C ASP A 38 13.88 10.10 36.69
N ALA A 39 14.99 10.73 36.29
CA ALA A 39 15.64 10.42 35.01
C ALA A 39 16.17 8.97 34.94
N GLY A 40 16.43 8.32 36.08
CA GLY A 40 16.89 6.94 36.15
C GLY A 40 15.79 5.96 35.78
N LEU A 41 14.62 6.11 36.41
CA LEU A 41 13.43 5.32 36.13
C LEU A 41 12.93 5.57 34.70
N GLU A 42 13.00 6.80 34.19
CA GLU A 42 12.70 7.08 32.78
C GLU A 42 13.61 6.29 31.83
N GLY A 43 14.93 6.31 32.08
CA GLY A 43 15.90 5.54 31.31
C GLY A 43 15.62 4.04 31.34
N ASP A 44 15.20 3.49 32.48
CA ASP A 44 14.81 2.09 32.61
C ASP A 44 13.53 1.75 31.86
N LEU A 45 12.53 2.64 31.88
CA LEU A 45 11.30 2.49 31.10
C LEU A 45 11.56 2.52 29.60
N ILE A 46 12.50 3.35 29.13
CA ILE A 46 12.94 3.37 27.73
C ILE A 46 13.63 2.05 27.38
N ARG A 47 14.57 1.60 28.22
CA ARG A 47 15.36 0.38 28.01
C ARG A 47 14.48 -0.87 27.96
N THR A 48 13.47 -0.94 28.81
CA THR A 48 12.49 -2.04 28.86
C THR A 48 11.40 -1.94 27.79
N GLY A 49 11.36 -0.85 27.02
CA GLY A 49 10.41 -0.63 25.92
C GLY A 49 9.01 -0.23 26.37
N VAL A 50 8.81 0.06 27.66
CA VAL A 50 7.55 0.56 28.23
C VAL A 50 7.33 2.01 27.79
N LEU A 51 8.37 2.84 27.89
CA LEU A 51 8.44 4.12 27.19
C LEU A 51 9.13 3.88 25.85
N ARG A 52 8.62 4.51 24.80
CA ARG A 52 9.33 4.56 23.51
C ARG A 52 9.86 5.96 23.33
N ASP A 53 11.05 6.07 22.75
CA ASP A 53 11.63 7.34 22.34
C ASP A 53 11.87 7.31 20.83
N ARG A 54 11.47 8.38 20.16
CA ARG A 54 11.71 8.56 18.73
C ARG A 54 13.03 9.29 18.53
N PRO A 55 13.95 8.74 17.71
CA PRO A 55 15.15 9.46 17.34
C PRO A 55 14.81 10.62 16.39
N ALA A 56 15.68 11.63 16.34
CA ALA A 56 15.46 12.86 15.57
C ALA A 56 15.28 12.62 14.06
N ASP A 57 15.87 11.56 13.52
CA ASP A 57 15.82 11.17 12.11
C ASP A 57 14.69 10.17 11.79
N HIS A 58 13.85 9.81 12.76
CA HIS A 58 12.83 8.76 12.63
C HIS A 58 11.95 8.92 11.38
N GLN A 59 11.46 10.13 11.13
CA GLN A 59 10.54 10.39 10.01
C GLN A 59 11.28 10.32 8.66
N VAL A 60 12.54 10.75 8.62
CA VAL A 60 13.38 10.66 7.40
C VAL A 60 13.61 9.20 7.07
N ARG A 61 14.10 8.42 8.04
CA ARG A 61 14.31 6.97 7.89
C ARG A 61 13.06 6.23 7.44
N LEU A 62 11.92 6.51 8.07
CA LEU A 62 10.65 5.90 7.69
C LEU A 62 10.28 6.26 6.24
N SER A 63 10.47 7.53 5.85
CA SER A 63 10.16 7.98 4.49
C SER A 63 11.06 7.30 3.45
N ASP A 64 12.34 7.13 3.75
CA ASP A 64 13.29 6.47 2.84
C ASP A 64 13.06 4.96 2.73
N ASP A 65 12.74 4.29 3.84
CA ASP A 65 12.30 2.89 3.84
C ASP A 65 11.03 2.71 3.01
N LEU A 66 10.03 3.58 3.18
CA LEU A 66 8.81 3.54 2.37
C LEU A 66 9.07 3.77 0.88
N ARG A 67 9.94 4.73 0.52
CA ARG A 67 10.35 4.96 -0.87
C ARG A 67 11.04 3.74 -1.47
N THR A 68 11.92 3.10 -0.70
CA THR A 68 12.65 1.90 -1.12
C THR A 68 11.69 0.74 -1.36
N ARG A 69 10.76 0.51 -0.42
CA ARG A 69 9.73 -0.52 -0.56
C ARG A 69 8.82 -0.26 -1.75
N LEU A 70 8.39 1.00 -1.94
CA LEU A 70 7.56 1.37 -3.07
C LEU A 70 8.28 1.13 -4.40
N ALA A 71 9.56 1.52 -4.50
CA ALA A 71 10.37 1.26 -5.69
C ALA A 71 10.53 -0.25 -5.98
N ALA A 72 10.70 -1.07 -4.93
CA ALA A 72 10.77 -2.53 -5.08
C ALA A 72 9.43 -3.11 -5.56
N LEU A 73 8.30 -2.63 -5.04
CA LEU A 73 6.97 -3.02 -5.49
C LEU A 73 6.71 -2.59 -6.93
N ASP A 74 7.11 -1.38 -7.31
CA ASP A 74 6.99 -0.89 -8.69
C ASP A 74 7.80 -1.75 -9.65
N ALA A 75 9.03 -2.12 -9.28
CA ALA A 75 9.88 -3.00 -10.07
C ALA A 75 9.25 -4.40 -10.24
N ALA A 76 8.74 -4.99 -9.16
CA ALA A 76 8.06 -6.29 -9.22
C ALA A 76 6.79 -6.23 -10.10
N ALA A 77 5.98 -5.16 -9.96
CA ALA A 77 4.78 -4.97 -10.76
C ALA A 77 5.10 -4.80 -12.26
N ALA A 78 6.23 -4.16 -12.61
CA ALA A 78 6.68 -4.06 -13.99
C ALA A 78 7.04 -5.43 -14.58
N VAL A 79 7.76 -6.27 -13.83
CA VAL A 79 8.11 -7.64 -14.25
C VAL A 79 6.85 -8.47 -14.52
N HIS A 80 5.91 -8.49 -13.58
CA HIS A 80 4.62 -9.18 -13.78
C HIS A 80 3.84 -8.61 -14.97
N GLY A 81 3.84 -7.29 -15.15
CA GLY A 81 3.19 -6.63 -16.28
C GLY A 81 3.74 -7.07 -17.63
N GLU A 82 5.06 -7.20 -17.75
CA GLU A 82 5.69 -7.74 -18.97
C GLU A 82 5.31 -9.21 -19.20
N GLN A 83 5.34 -10.03 -18.15
CA GLN A 83 4.97 -11.44 -18.24
C GLN A 83 3.50 -11.61 -18.66
N PHE A 84 2.57 -10.84 -18.09
CA PHE A 84 1.17 -10.84 -18.50
C PHE A 84 0.99 -10.31 -19.93
N GLY A 85 1.76 -9.31 -20.35
CA GLY A 85 1.77 -8.86 -21.74
C GLY A 85 2.19 -9.97 -22.71
N ARG A 86 3.23 -10.75 -22.37
CA ARG A 86 3.66 -11.92 -23.15
C ARG A 86 2.59 -13.01 -23.16
N ALA A 87 1.97 -13.30 -22.02
CA ALA A 87 0.88 -14.26 -21.93
C ALA A 87 -0.32 -13.84 -22.78
N MET A 88 -0.70 -12.55 -22.76
CA MET A 88 -1.76 -12.02 -23.61
C MET A 88 -1.43 -12.22 -25.10
N LYS A 89 -0.19 -11.92 -25.51
CA LYS A 89 0.26 -12.15 -26.89
C LYS A 89 0.22 -13.63 -27.29
N ARG A 90 0.54 -14.54 -26.36
CA ARG A 90 0.58 -15.99 -26.60
C ARG A 90 -0.82 -16.62 -26.65
N HIS A 91 -1.68 -16.30 -25.67
CA HIS A 91 -2.97 -16.97 -25.49
C HIS A 91 -4.11 -16.24 -26.19
N CYS A 92 -3.98 -14.95 -26.45
CA CYS A 92 -5.02 -14.10 -27.02
C CYS A 92 -4.44 -13.17 -28.11
N PRO A 93 -3.78 -13.70 -29.16
CA PRO A 93 -3.08 -12.88 -30.14
C PRO A 93 -4.00 -11.88 -30.84
N GLU A 94 -5.25 -12.24 -31.11
CA GLU A 94 -6.24 -11.37 -31.77
C GLU A 94 -6.68 -10.18 -30.90
N ALA A 95 -6.75 -10.37 -29.57
CA ALA A 95 -7.17 -9.32 -28.63
C ALA A 95 -6.00 -8.47 -28.12
N TYR A 96 -4.76 -8.91 -28.35
CA TYR A 96 -3.55 -8.25 -27.87
C TYR A 96 -3.36 -6.82 -28.43
N PRO A 97 -3.52 -6.53 -29.74
CA PRO A 97 -3.36 -5.18 -30.29
C PRO A 97 -4.31 -4.17 -29.63
N ASP A 98 -5.56 -4.58 -29.41
CA ASP A 98 -6.58 -3.73 -28.79
C ASP A 98 -6.31 -3.49 -27.30
N ALA A 99 -5.89 -4.51 -26.56
CA ALA A 99 -5.46 -4.36 -25.17
C ALA A 99 -4.27 -3.38 -25.07
N LEU A 100 -3.26 -3.54 -25.94
CA LEU A 100 -2.09 -2.67 -25.99
C LEU A 100 -2.45 -1.21 -26.32
N ARG A 101 -3.37 -1.00 -27.26
CA ARG A 101 -3.87 0.34 -27.62
C ARG A 101 -4.56 1.02 -26.44
N ARG A 102 -5.43 0.29 -25.71
CA ARG A 102 -6.10 0.81 -24.50
C ARG A 102 -5.10 1.18 -23.42
N LEU A 103 -4.09 0.34 -23.19
CA LEU A 103 -3.02 0.61 -22.22
C LEU A 103 -2.23 1.88 -22.57
N ARG A 104 -1.83 2.02 -23.83
CA ARG A 104 -1.11 3.21 -24.31
C ARG A 104 -1.93 4.48 -24.18
N ALA A 105 -3.25 4.42 -24.33
CA ALA A 105 -4.12 5.58 -24.16
C ALA A 105 -4.22 6.05 -22.70
N LEU A 106 -3.98 5.17 -21.71
CA LEU A 106 -3.95 5.52 -20.29
C LEU A 106 -2.62 6.19 -19.89
N ALA A 107 -1.52 5.79 -20.53
CA ALA A 107 -0.16 6.25 -20.24
C ALA A 107 0.11 7.77 -20.33
N PRO A 108 -0.48 8.58 -21.25
CA PRO A 108 -0.19 10.01 -21.32
C PRO A 108 -0.57 10.79 -20.06
N SER A 109 -1.54 10.30 -19.29
CA SER A 109 -1.97 10.88 -18.01
C SER A 109 -1.28 10.28 -16.78
N VAL A 110 -0.55 9.17 -16.97
CA VAL A 110 0.03 8.35 -15.90
C VAL A 110 1.54 8.22 -16.17
N ARG A 111 2.29 9.32 -15.98
CA ARG A 111 3.77 9.33 -16.12
C ARG A 111 4.51 8.42 -15.12
N ARG A 112 3.79 7.82 -14.17
CA ARG A 112 4.26 6.75 -13.28
C ARG A 112 3.16 5.69 -13.21
N ALA A 113 3.18 4.76 -14.17
CA ALA A 113 2.35 3.58 -14.09
C ALA A 113 2.89 2.68 -12.97
N VAL A 114 2.47 2.96 -11.74
CA VAL A 114 2.31 1.89 -10.75
C VAL A 114 1.34 0.88 -11.43
N SER A 115 1.82 -0.33 -11.67
CA SER A 115 1.10 -1.52 -12.18
C SER A 115 0.52 -1.50 -13.61
N THR A 116 1.39 -1.70 -14.61
CA THR A 116 0.95 -2.30 -15.89
C THR A 116 0.41 -3.72 -15.72
N SER A 117 0.82 -4.44 -14.65
CA SER A 117 0.32 -5.77 -14.29
C SER A 117 -1.19 -5.83 -14.14
N ASP A 118 -1.82 -4.91 -13.40
CA ASP A 118 -3.27 -4.98 -13.11
C ASP A 118 -4.11 -4.78 -14.38
N HIS A 119 -3.64 -3.92 -15.28
CA HIS A 119 -4.35 -3.67 -16.52
C HIS A 119 -4.22 -4.84 -17.50
N TRP A 120 -3.02 -5.44 -17.62
CA TRP A 120 -2.83 -6.66 -18.39
C TRP A 120 -3.60 -7.83 -17.79
N LEU A 121 -3.57 -7.98 -16.46
CA LEU A 121 -4.36 -8.96 -15.73
C LEU A 121 -5.87 -8.78 -16.00
N GLY A 122 -6.35 -7.54 -15.98
CA GLY A 122 -7.74 -7.21 -16.31
C GLY A 122 -8.10 -7.45 -17.78
N ALA A 123 -7.15 -7.31 -18.71
CA ALA A 123 -7.32 -7.67 -20.11
C ALA A 123 -7.42 -9.19 -20.29
N LEU A 124 -6.49 -9.95 -19.67
CA LEU A 124 -6.50 -11.41 -19.65
C LEU A 124 -7.81 -11.95 -19.06
N ARG A 125 -8.24 -11.42 -17.90
CA ARG A 125 -9.48 -11.84 -17.22
C ARG A 125 -10.73 -11.66 -18.10
N ARG A 126 -10.75 -10.65 -18.97
CA ARG A 126 -11.88 -10.38 -19.87
C ARG A 126 -11.87 -11.25 -21.12
N THR A 127 -10.72 -11.79 -21.48
CA THR A 127 -10.52 -12.47 -22.77
C THR A 127 -10.48 -13.98 -22.60
N LEU A 128 -9.87 -14.46 -21.51
CA LEU A 128 -9.72 -15.88 -21.24
C LEU A 128 -10.89 -16.43 -20.42
N PRO A 129 -11.30 -17.69 -20.66
CA PRO A 129 -12.09 -18.46 -19.71
C PRO A 129 -11.40 -18.50 -18.34
N ARG A 130 -12.19 -18.58 -17.27
CA ARG A 130 -11.71 -18.49 -15.89
C ARG A 130 -10.54 -19.44 -15.59
N GLU A 131 -10.62 -20.69 -16.02
CA GLU A 131 -9.58 -21.69 -15.73
C GLU A 131 -8.28 -21.40 -16.49
N ALA A 132 -8.36 -20.96 -17.75
CA ALA A 132 -7.18 -20.53 -18.51
C ALA A 132 -6.57 -19.26 -17.92
N PHE A 133 -7.40 -18.30 -17.47
CA PHE A 133 -6.93 -17.12 -16.75
C PHE A 133 -6.20 -17.51 -15.47
N LEU A 134 -6.79 -18.37 -14.63
CA LEU A 134 -6.17 -18.80 -13.39
C LEU A 134 -4.85 -19.54 -13.63
N SER A 135 -4.75 -20.38 -14.67
CA SER A 135 -3.50 -21.04 -15.05
C SER A 135 -2.40 -20.02 -15.41
N VAL A 136 -2.72 -18.98 -16.18
CA VAL A 136 -1.77 -17.92 -16.53
C VAL A 136 -1.34 -17.13 -15.30
N VAL A 137 -2.27 -16.83 -14.38
CA VAL A 137 -1.93 -16.15 -13.13
C VAL A 137 -1.12 -17.03 -12.20
N ASP A 138 -1.37 -18.33 -12.15
CA ASP A 138 -0.62 -19.27 -11.31
C ASP A 138 0.84 -19.39 -11.76
N GLU A 139 1.08 -19.40 -13.08
CA GLU A 139 2.42 -19.41 -13.67
C GLU A 139 3.20 -18.12 -13.37
N ILE A 140 2.53 -16.97 -13.43
CA ILE A 140 3.20 -15.65 -13.40
C ILE A 140 3.25 -15.06 -11.98
N TRP A 141 2.19 -15.25 -11.20
CA TRP A 141 2.00 -14.65 -9.89
C TRP A 141 1.22 -15.59 -8.94
N PRO A 142 1.85 -16.66 -8.46
CA PRO A 142 1.19 -17.72 -7.70
C PRO A 142 0.55 -17.24 -6.40
N GLU A 143 1.16 -16.28 -5.70
CA GLU A 143 0.57 -15.71 -4.46
C GLU A 143 -0.73 -14.95 -4.77
N HIS A 144 -0.80 -14.28 -5.92
CA HIS A 144 -2.00 -13.60 -6.37
C HIS A 144 -3.08 -14.61 -6.80
N ALA A 145 -2.71 -15.67 -7.52
CA ALA A 145 -3.63 -16.75 -7.86
C ALA A 145 -4.25 -17.38 -6.59
N GLN A 146 -3.43 -17.60 -5.56
CA GLN A 146 -3.90 -18.11 -4.28
C GLN A 146 -4.87 -17.14 -3.58
N SER A 147 -4.56 -15.85 -3.58
CA SER A 147 -5.43 -14.82 -3.04
C SER A 147 -6.78 -14.77 -3.76
N LEU A 148 -6.79 -14.91 -5.09
CA LEU A 148 -8.01 -14.99 -5.89
C LEU A 148 -8.86 -16.22 -5.56
N ARG A 149 -8.21 -17.38 -5.35
CA ARG A 149 -8.88 -18.62 -4.92
C ARG A 149 -9.51 -18.46 -3.53
N GLN A 150 -8.77 -17.91 -2.57
CA GLN A 150 -9.28 -17.63 -1.22
C GLN A 150 -10.47 -16.67 -1.24
N ALA A 151 -10.38 -15.58 -2.00
CA ALA A 151 -11.48 -14.62 -2.14
C ALA A 151 -12.73 -15.27 -2.76
N ALA A 152 -12.56 -16.17 -3.72
CA ALA A 152 -13.66 -16.92 -4.31
C ALA A 152 -14.31 -17.89 -3.32
N ASP A 153 -13.51 -18.61 -2.51
CA ASP A 153 -14.04 -19.49 -1.46
C ASP A 153 -14.84 -18.70 -0.42
N ILE A 154 -14.27 -17.61 0.10
CA ILE A 154 -14.92 -16.73 1.06
C ILE A 154 -16.26 -16.23 0.49
N ARG A 155 -16.27 -15.77 -0.76
CA ARG A 155 -17.50 -15.32 -1.42
C ARG A 155 -18.54 -16.44 -1.55
N GLY A 156 -18.10 -17.64 -1.92
CA GLY A 156 -18.98 -18.81 -2.01
C GLY A 156 -19.56 -19.21 -0.65
N ARG A 157 -18.77 -19.13 0.42
CA ARG A 157 -19.22 -19.36 1.80
C ARG A 157 -20.26 -18.33 2.21
N ILE A 158 -20.01 -17.04 1.97
CA ILE A 158 -20.98 -15.97 2.24
C ILE A 158 -22.29 -16.24 1.48
N HIS A 159 -22.21 -16.57 0.20
CA HIS A 159 -23.40 -16.81 -0.61
C HIS A 159 -24.24 -17.99 -0.07
N ARG A 160 -23.60 -19.11 0.26
CA ARG A 160 -24.29 -20.26 0.87
C ARG A 160 -24.91 -19.93 2.22
N SER A 161 -24.22 -19.12 3.04
CA SER A 161 -24.77 -18.67 4.32
C SER A 161 -25.97 -17.73 4.14
N MET A 162 -25.95 -16.87 3.11
CA MET A 162 -27.09 -16.03 2.75
C MET A 162 -28.28 -16.86 2.27
N GLU A 163 -28.08 -17.85 1.41
CA GLU A 163 -29.13 -18.77 0.93
C GLU A 163 -29.80 -19.54 2.08
N ARG A 164 -29.03 -19.88 3.12
CA ARG A 164 -29.53 -20.54 4.33
C ARG A 164 -30.16 -19.59 5.35
N GLY A 165 -30.23 -18.29 5.06
CA GLY A 165 -30.72 -17.27 6.00
C GLY A 165 -29.83 -17.07 7.24
N GLN A 166 -28.59 -17.59 7.23
CA GLN A 166 -27.66 -17.50 8.36
C GLN A 166 -26.95 -16.14 8.45
N ILE A 167 -26.91 -15.40 7.33
CA ILE A 167 -26.36 -14.04 7.24
C ILE A 167 -27.38 -13.19 6.50
N ASN A 168 -27.84 -12.10 7.13
CA ASN A 168 -28.62 -11.08 6.46
C ASN A 168 -27.66 -9.98 5.95
N PRO A 169 -27.50 -9.78 4.63
CA PRO A 169 -26.63 -8.72 4.10
C PRO A 169 -27.15 -7.31 4.41
N TRP A 170 -28.40 -7.19 4.89
CA TRP A 170 -29.08 -5.94 5.23
C TRP A 170 -29.29 -5.76 6.74
N SER A 171 -28.84 -6.70 7.60
CA SER A 171 -28.86 -6.45 9.03
C SER A 171 -27.77 -5.45 9.37
N HIS A 172 -28.17 -4.26 9.79
CA HIS A 172 -27.25 -3.34 10.46
C HIS A 172 -26.72 -4.04 11.72
N VAL A 173 -25.39 -3.96 11.90
CA VAL A 173 -24.76 -4.30 13.17
C VAL A 173 -25.09 -3.13 14.10
N ASP A 174 -25.96 -3.37 15.08
CA ASP A 174 -26.20 -2.43 16.18
C ASP A 174 -24.93 -2.25 17.04
#